data_AF-A0A973CQ35-F1
#
_entry.id   AF-A0A973CQ35-F1
#
_cell.length_a   1.000
_cell.length_b   1.000
_cell.length_c   1.000
_cell.angle_alpha   90.00
_cell.angle_beta   90.00
_cell.angle_gamma   90.00
#
_symmetry.space_group_name_H-M   'P 1'
#
loop_
_entity.id
_entity.type
_entity.pdbx_description
1 polymer ?
#
loop_
_entity_poly.entity_id
_entity_poly.type
_entity_poly.pdbx_seq_one_letter_code
_entity_poly.pdbx_strand_id
1 'polypeptide(L)'
;TKVKGKRVAVLYRPIARGGKPWKVSTPAGGTASFQDVRILKEAKIRIKQFKNSYSVEMAVPFSALGMKPVKKGLKLKFDWGVYSTAEGNLPTTRDYWANKDAVGVEDEPTEARLNPKKWGTVQFQ
;
A
#
# COMPACT_ATOMS: atom_id res chain seq x y z
N THR A 1 10.03 2.66 -0.81
CA THR A 1 11.10 1.65 -0.72
C THR A 1 12.03 1.72 -1.92
N LYS A 2 13.34 1.56 -1.73
CA LYS A 2 14.29 1.29 -2.82
C LYS A 2 14.60 -0.20 -2.85
N VAL A 3 14.45 -0.85 -3.99
CA VAL A 3 14.92 -2.24 -4.20
C VAL A 3 16.09 -2.17 -5.18
N LYS A 4 17.26 -2.65 -4.76
CA LYS A 4 18.51 -2.55 -5.55
C LYS A 4 18.77 -1.11 -6.04
N GLY A 5 18.61 -0.14 -5.14
CA GLY A 5 18.81 1.29 -5.41
C GLY A 5 17.67 2.00 -6.16
N LYS A 6 16.69 1.29 -6.73
CA LYS A 6 15.58 1.87 -7.51
C LYS A 6 14.32 2.05 -6.66
N ARG A 7 13.65 3.20 -6.77
CA ARG A 7 12.32 3.42 -6.15
C ARG A 7 11.31 2.48 -6.81
N VAL A 8 10.55 1.74 -6.01
CA VAL A 8 9.58 0.75 -6.50
C VAL A 8 8.22 0.98 -5.83
N ALA A 9 7.16 0.94 -6.65
CA ALA A 9 5.79 0.71 -6.19
C ALA A 9 5.40 -0.73 -6.55
N VAL A 10 4.70 -1.41 -5.64
CA VAL A 10 4.18 -2.76 -5.85
C VAL A 10 2.67 -2.70 -5.69
N LEU A 11 1.96 -3.23 -6.68
CA LEU A 11 0.51 -3.42 -6.62
C LEU A 11 0.23 -4.79 -6.05
N TYR A 12 -0.55 -4.84 -4.97
CA TYR A 12 -1.11 -6.05 -4.40
C TYR A 12 -2.62 -6.06 -4.65
N ARG A 13 -3.11 -7.01 -5.43
CA ARG A 13 -4.53 -7.11 -5.81
C ARG A 13 -5.13 -8.41 -5.26
N PRO A 14 -6.10 -8.33 -4.33
CA PRO A 14 -6.69 -9.53 -3.71
C PRO A 14 -7.48 -10.36 -4.72
N ILE A 15 -8.18 -9.70 -5.67
CA ILE A 15 -9.00 -10.33 -6.70
C ILE A 15 -8.62 -9.75 -8.07
N ALA A 16 -8.23 -10.59 -9.01
CA ALA A 16 -7.75 -10.20 -10.34
C ALA A 16 -8.24 -11.19 -11.41
N ARG A 17 -8.48 -10.69 -12.63
CA ARG A 17 -8.72 -11.56 -13.79
C ARG A 17 -7.36 -12.04 -14.33
N GLY A 18 -6.77 -13.01 -13.64
CA GLY A 18 -5.38 -13.47 -13.85
C GLY A 18 -4.35 -12.61 -13.12
N GLY A 19 -3.08 -13.02 -13.14
CA GLY A 19 -2.00 -12.30 -12.46
C GLY A 19 -0.89 -13.22 -11.97
N LYS A 20 0.02 -12.67 -11.17
CA LYS A 20 1.03 -13.43 -10.45
C LYS A 20 0.59 -13.62 -9.00
N PRO A 21 0.04 -14.78 -8.63
CA PRO A 21 -0.45 -14.99 -7.28
C PRO A 21 0.68 -14.99 -6.27
N TRP A 22 0.40 -14.49 -5.07
CA TRP A 22 1.33 -14.48 -3.95
C TRP A 22 0.57 -14.71 -2.66
N LYS A 23 1.19 -15.44 -1.72
CA LYS A 23 0.65 -15.71 -0.40
C LYS A 23 1.76 -15.68 0.64
N VAL A 24 1.38 -15.32 1.86
CA VAL A 24 2.22 -15.43 3.05
C VAL A 24 1.40 -16.03 4.18
N SER A 25 2.03 -16.89 4.97
CA SER A 25 1.37 -17.61 6.06
C SER A 25 2.30 -17.71 7.28
N THR A 26 1.75 -17.48 8.46
CA THR A 26 2.43 -17.70 9.75
C THR A 26 1.46 -18.41 10.72
N PRO A 27 1.95 -19.12 11.75
CA PRO A 27 1.08 -19.78 12.72
C PRO A 27 0.15 -18.81 13.48
N ALA A 28 0.67 -17.67 13.94
CA ALA A 28 -0.10 -16.67 14.68
C ALA A 28 -0.99 -15.81 13.77
N GLY A 29 -0.48 -15.49 12.57
CA GLY A 29 -1.12 -14.59 11.62
C GLY A 29 -2.16 -15.23 10.72
N GLY A 30 -2.11 -16.55 10.52
CA GLY A 30 -2.88 -17.22 9.47
C GLY A 30 -2.31 -16.89 8.08
N THR A 31 -3.18 -16.80 7.07
CA THR A 31 -2.75 -16.55 5.67
C THR A 31 -3.27 -15.21 5.13
N ALA A 32 -2.44 -14.52 4.35
CA ALA A 32 -2.83 -13.43 3.46
C ALA A 32 -2.52 -13.85 2.01
N SER A 33 -3.44 -13.56 1.07
CA SER A 33 -3.31 -13.99 -0.32
C SER A 33 -3.78 -12.92 -1.30
N PHE A 34 -3.11 -12.87 -2.44
CA PHE A 34 -3.36 -11.94 -3.53
C PHE A 34 -3.29 -12.70 -4.86
N GLN A 35 -4.19 -12.39 -5.78
CA GLN A 35 -4.23 -13.01 -7.10
C GLN A 35 -3.27 -12.35 -8.10
N ASP A 36 -2.89 -11.10 -7.86
CA ASP A 36 -1.86 -10.40 -8.64
C ASP A 36 -0.97 -9.54 -7.74
N VAL A 37 0.32 -9.86 -7.71
CA VAL A 37 1.37 -9.05 -7.10
C VAL A 37 2.43 -8.72 -8.13
N ARG A 38 2.61 -7.44 -8.42
CA ARG A 38 3.56 -6.98 -9.45
C ARG A 38 4.11 -5.61 -9.16
N ILE A 39 5.29 -5.34 -9.72
CA ILE A 39 5.83 -3.97 -9.79
C ILE A 39 4.91 -3.13 -10.67
N LEU A 40 4.44 -2.01 -10.12
CA LEU A 40 3.60 -1.04 -10.82
C LEU A 40 4.50 -0.01 -11.50
N LYS A 41 4.94 -0.33 -12.73
CA LYS A 41 5.91 0.48 -13.49
C LYS A 41 5.36 1.86 -13.89
N GLU A 42 4.04 1.98 -13.96
CA GLU A 42 3.31 3.19 -14.34
C GLU A 42 3.27 4.24 -13.23
N ALA A 43 3.57 3.85 -11.99
CA ALA A 43 3.64 4.76 -10.85
C ALA A 43 4.89 5.63 -10.93
N LYS A 44 4.73 6.94 -10.76
CA LYS A 44 5.84 7.90 -10.64
C LYS A 44 6.04 8.24 -9.18
N ILE A 45 7.28 8.14 -8.69
CA ILE A 45 7.62 8.40 -7.29
C ILE A 45 8.74 9.44 -7.20
N ARG A 46 8.46 10.55 -6.54
CA ARG A 46 9.44 11.59 -6.19
C ARG A 46 9.61 11.62 -4.68
N ILE A 47 10.87 11.67 -4.25
CA ILE A 47 11.22 11.88 -2.84
C ILE A 47 12.13 13.09 -2.79
N LYS A 48 11.75 14.09 -2.00
CA LYS A 48 12.57 15.26 -1.69
C LYS A 48 12.99 15.19 -0.23
N GLN A 49 14.29 15.22 0.01
CA GLN A 49 14.87 15.21 1.35
C GLN A 49 15.07 16.65 1.83
N PHE A 50 14.87 16.86 3.12
CA PHE A 50 15.16 18.09 3.86
C PHE A 50 16.03 17.73 5.07
N LYS A 51 16.46 18.73 5.85
CA LYS A 51 17.39 18.52 6.97
C LYS A 51 16.95 17.42 7.95
N ASN A 52 15.67 17.46 8.36
CA ASN A 52 15.09 16.53 9.35
C ASN A 52 13.76 15.92 8.88
N SER A 53 13.47 15.97 7.58
CA SER A 53 12.19 15.50 7.04
C SER A 53 12.32 15.15 5.58
N TYR A 54 11.29 14.53 5.02
CA TYR A 54 11.20 14.26 3.60
C TYR A 54 9.76 14.38 3.13
N SER A 55 9.57 14.69 1.85
CA SER A 55 8.28 14.55 1.19
C SER A 55 8.33 13.40 0.20
N VAL A 56 7.23 12.63 0.14
CA VAL A 56 7.01 11.58 -0.85
C VAL A 56 5.81 12.00 -1.67
N GLU A 57 6.01 12.08 -2.98
CA GLU A 57 4.96 12.32 -3.95
C GLU A 57 4.84 11.11 -4.85
N MET A 58 3.60 10.64 -5.05
CA MET A 58 3.31 9.51 -5.90
C MET A 58 2.16 9.86 -6.85
N ALA A 59 2.36 9.64 -8.14
CA ALA A 59 1.31 9.71 -9.15
C ALA A 59 1.04 8.31 -9.69
N VAL A 60 -0.20 7.83 -9.52
CA VAL A 60 -0.64 6.51 -9.99
C VAL A 60 -1.78 6.70 -11.01
N PRO A 61 -1.60 6.27 -12.26
CA PRO A 61 -2.69 6.32 -13.24
C PRO A 61 -3.85 5.40 -12.85
N PHE A 62 -5.09 5.89 -12.94
CA PHE A 62 -6.29 5.07 -12.67
C PHE A 62 -6.36 3.82 -13.56
N SER A 63 -5.95 3.93 -14.81
CA SER A 63 -5.88 2.80 -15.74
C SER A 63 -4.95 1.68 -15.25
N ALA A 64 -3.85 2.02 -14.57
CA ALA A 64 -2.93 1.06 -13.99
C ALA A 64 -3.55 0.29 -12.80
N LEU A 65 -4.58 0.88 -12.17
CA LEU A 65 -5.40 0.24 -11.13
C LEU A 65 -6.60 -0.52 -11.70
N GLY A 66 -6.82 -0.48 -13.02
CA GLY A 66 -7.99 -1.07 -13.68
C GLY A 66 -9.25 -0.20 -13.58
N MET A 67 -9.09 1.08 -13.25
CA MET A 67 -10.18 2.04 -13.10
C MET A 67 -10.27 2.94 -14.34
N LYS A 68 -11.50 3.28 -14.73
CA LYS A 68 -11.74 4.38 -15.66
C LYS A 68 -11.39 5.71 -14.98
N PRO A 69 -11.09 6.78 -15.74
CA PRO A 69 -10.92 8.11 -15.18
C PRO A 69 -12.08 8.45 -14.23
N VAL A 70 -11.72 8.95 -13.05
CA VAL A 70 -12.69 9.30 -12.02
C VAL A 70 -13.51 10.50 -12.45
N LYS A 71 -14.82 10.44 -12.20
CA LYS A 71 -15.74 11.55 -12.44
C LYS A 71 -15.84 12.40 -11.16
N LYS A 72 -16.15 13.68 -11.33
CA LYS A 72 -16.48 14.58 -10.21
C LYS A 72 -17.58 13.96 -9.34
N GLY A 73 -17.41 14.04 -8.02
CA GLY A 73 -18.32 13.50 -7.02
C GLY A 73 -18.15 12.00 -6.74
N LEU A 74 -17.28 11.28 -7.46
CA LEU A 74 -17.01 9.88 -7.16
C LEU A 74 -16.41 9.75 -5.75
N LYS A 75 -17.04 8.91 -4.93
CA LYS A 75 -16.56 8.55 -3.59
C LYS A 75 -15.94 7.16 -3.61
N LEU A 76 -14.72 7.03 -3.11
CA LEU A 76 -14.02 5.75 -2.96
C LEU A 76 -13.60 5.52 -1.52
N LYS A 77 -13.62 4.26 -1.10
CA LYS A 77 -12.90 3.85 0.10
C LYS A 77 -11.40 3.99 -0.14
N PHE A 78 -10.71 4.64 0.78
CA PHE A 78 -9.29 4.92 0.66
C PHE A 78 -8.64 4.96 2.03
N ASP A 79 -7.39 4.52 2.06
CA ASP A 79 -6.50 4.69 3.19
C ASP A 79 -5.06 4.73 2.70
N TRP A 80 -4.19 5.33 3.48
CA TRP A 80 -2.74 5.28 3.28
C TRP A 80 -2.06 5.26 4.64
N GLY A 81 -0.87 4.68 4.68
CA GLY A 81 -0.09 4.66 5.91
C GLY A 81 1.40 4.56 5.64
N VAL A 82 2.16 4.80 6.69
CA VAL A 82 3.62 4.75 6.71
C VAL A 82 4.05 3.65 7.66
N TYR A 83 4.96 2.81 7.20
CA TYR A 83 5.71 1.89 8.04
C TYR A 83 7.03 2.56 8.37
N SER A 84 7.32 2.71 9.65
CA SER A 84 8.62 3.19 10.14
C SER A 84 9.43 2.01 10.65
N THR A 85 10.75 2.09 10.55
CA THR A 85 11.67 1.06 11.03
C THR A 85 12.93 1.74 11.55
N ALA A 86 13.48 1.23 12.66
CA ALA A 86 14.77 1.70 13.19
C ALA A 86 15.94 1.13 12.39
N GLU A 87 15.84 -0.14 11.96
CA GLU A 87 16.96 -0.93 11.40
C GLU A 87 16.72 -1.41 9.96
N GLY A 88 15.65 -0.94 9.32
CA GLY A 88 15.35 -1.15 7.89
C GLY A 88 14.45 -2.33 7.58
N ASN A 89 14.51 -3.40 8.38
CA ASN A 89 13.86 -4.68 8.04
C ASN A 89 12.72 -5.07 9.00
N LEU A 90 12.67 -4.46 10.18
CA LEU A 90 11.65 -4.71 11.20
C LEU A 90 10.83 -3.43 11.38
N PRO A 91 9.56 -3.39 10.94
CA PRO A 91 8.70 -2.25 11.21
C PRO A 91 8.57 -2.05 12.71
N THR A 92 8.69 -0.81 13.17
CA THR A 92 8.53 -0.41 14.57
C THR A 92 7.22 0.34 14.78
N THR A 93 6.72 1.03 13.74
CA THR A 93 5.40 1.68 13.77
C THR A 93 4.66 1.51 12.45
N ARG A 94 3.33 1.55 12.53
CA ARG A 94 2.39 1.61 11.42
C ARG A 94 1.39 2.72 11.66
N ASP A 95 1.50 3.77 10.87
CA ASP A 95 0.69 4.97 11.04
C ASP A 95 -0.21 5.14 9.82
N TYR A 96 -1.51 4.92 10.00
CA TYR A 96 -2.52 5.05 8.94
C TYR A 96 -3.38 6.30 9.10
N TRP A 97 -3.78 6.87 7.97
CA TRP A 97 -4.69 8.01 7.94
C TRP A 97 -6.04 7.68 8.56
N ALA A 98 -6.70 6.60 8.13
CA ALA A 98 -8.03 6.22 8.60
C ALA A 98 -8.03 5.03 9.59
N ASN A 99 -7.35 3.93 9.27
CA ASN A 99 -7.39 2.72 10.09
C ASN A 99 -6.54 2.84 11.37
N LYS A 100 -7.14 3.28 12.47
CA LYS A 100 -6.45 3.47 13.77
C LYS A 100 -6.15 2.18 14.54
N ASP A 101 -6.69 1.05 14.11
CA ASP A 101 -6.47 -0.24 14.77
C ASP A 101 -5.24 -0.98 14.25
N ALA A 102 -4.64 -0.53 13.14
CA ALA A 102 -3.49 -1.19 12.52
C ALA A 102 -2.16 -0.78 13.16
N VAL A 103 -1.99 -1.07 14.46
CA VAL A 103 -0.80 -0.72 15.23
C VAL A 103 0.25 -1.84 15.33
N GLY A 104 -0.14 -3.10 15.10
CA GLY A 104 0.77 -4.25 15.21
C GLY A 104 1.75 -4.38 14.03
N VAL A 105 3.02 -4.64 14.36
CA VAL A 105 4.18 -4.72 13.44
C VAL A 105 4.92 -6.08 13.48
N GLU A 106 4.24 -7.12 13.97
CA GLU A 106 4.91 -8.38 14.35
C GLU A 106 4.62 -9.55 13.40
N ASP A 107 3.75 -9.37 12.40
CA ASP A 107 3.25 -10.49 11.61
C ASP A 107 2.87 -10.11 10.17
N GLU A 108 3.65 -10.62 9.19
CA GLU A 108 3.52 -10.28 7.77
C GLU A 108 2.11 -10.52 7.18
N PRO A 109 1.42 -11.67 7.44
CA PRO A 109 0.05 -11.86 6.99
C PRO A 109 -0.92 -10.82 7.55
N THR A 110 -0.82 -10.50 8.84
CA THR A 110 -1.68 -9.51 9.48
C THR A 110 -1.40 -8.10 8.96
N GLU A 111 -0.14 -7.78 8.66
CA GLU A 111 0.24 -6.52 8.04
C GLU A 111 -0.27 -6.37 6.61
N ALA A 112 -0.19 -7.43 5.81
CA ALA A 112 -0.58 -7.41 4.40
C ALA A 112 -2.11 -7.31 4.20
N ARG A 113 -2.93 -7.74 5.17
CA ARG A 113 -4.39 -7.80 5.03
C ARG A 113 -5.02 -6.43 4.77
N LEU A 114 -5.91 -6.40 3.77
CA LEU A 114 -6.75 -5.25 3.50
C LEU A 114 -8.00 -5.30 4.38
N ASN A 115 -8.31 -4.19 5.07
CA ASN A 115 -9.50 -4.04 5.91
C ASN A 115 -10.40 -2.88 5.42
N PRO A 116 -11.10 -3.00 4.27
CA PRO A 116 -11.85 -1.88 3.67
C PRO A 116 -12.92 -1.25 4.56
N LYS A 117 -13.43 -1.98 5.55
CA LYS A 117 -14.37 -1.47 6.55
C LYS A 117 -13.77 -0.37 7.45
N LYS A 118 -12.44 -0.39 7.64
CA LYS A 118 -11.69 0.58 8.44
C LYS A 118 -11.13 1.75 7.62
N TRP A 119 -11.41 1.79 6.32
CA TRP A 119 -10.94 2.85 5.44
C TRP A 119 -11.87 4.07 5.47
N GLY A 120 -11.25 5.23 5.31
CA GLY A 120 -11.93 6.49 5.10
C GLY A 120 -12.58 6.57 3.71
N THR A 121 -13.07 7.76 3.38
CA THR A 121 -13.67 8.03 2.06
C THR A 121 -12.97 9.23 1.44
N VAL A 122 -12.52 9.10 0.20
CA VAL A 122 -12.07 10.23 -0.62
C VAL A 122 -13.14 10.56 -1.65
N GLN A 123 -13.37 11.85 -1.89
CA GLN A 123 -14.27 12.34 -2.93
C GLN A 123 -13.46 13.14 -3.96
N PHE A 124 -13.56 12.73 -5.23
CA PHE A 124 -12.94 13.45 -6.33
C PHE A 124 -13.76 14.70 -6.69
N GLN A 125 -13.07 15.82 -6.87
CA GLN A 125 -13.65 17.13 -7.20
C GLN A 125 -13.48 17.48 -8.66
#